data_AF-A0A7X6HS12-F1
#
_entry.id   AF-A0A7X6HS12-F1
#
_cell.length_a   1.000
_cell.length_b   1.000
_cell.length_c   1.000
_cell.angle_alpha   90.00
_cell.angle_beta   90.00
_cell.angle_gamma   90.00
#
_symmetry.space_group_name_H-M   'P 1'
#
loop_
_entity.id
_entity.type
_entity.pdbx_description
1 polymer ?
#
loop_
_entity_poly.entity_id
_entity_poly.type
_entity_poly.pdbx_seq_one_letter_code
_entity_poly.pdbx_strand_id
1 'polypeptide(L)'
;MKLRSTYLLVSHGSRDPRPQIALEHLAKLLARNLADSSCEGVPSFPAVGTATLELGPAPLHEQICRFGEHTLSLGLTEIQILPVFLLAGVHVTADIPAQVEIAQQ
;
A
#
# COMPACT_ATOMS: atom_id res chain seq x y z
N MET A 1 -19.10 -12.86 2.10
CA MET A 1 -17.68 -13.19 1.93
C MET A 1 -16.85 -12.07 2.54
N LYS A 2 -16.01 -12.34 3.55
CA LYS A 2 -14.99 -11.37 3.97
C LYS A 2 -13.91 -11.38 2.89
N LEU A 3 -14.02 -10.49 1.92
CA LEU A 3 -12.92 -10.27 0.98
C LEU A 3 -11.77 -9.70 1.81
N ARG A 4 -10.64 -10.43 1.86
CA ARG A 4 -9.44 -9.97 2.55
C ARG A 4 -8.79 -8.94 1.64
N SER A 5 -8.64 -7.70 2.08
CA SER A 5 -8.02 -6.65 1.27
C SER A 5 -6.50 -6.83 1.22
N THR A 6 -5.84 -6.30 0.19
CA THR A 6 -4.40 -6.05 0.20
C THR A 6 -4.12 -4.68 0.83
N TYR A 7 -2.91 -4.44 1.31
CA TYR A 7 -2.55 -3.17 1.95
C TYR A 7 -1.42 -2.51 1.18
N LEU A 8 -1.52 -1.21 0.93
CA LEU A 8 -0.48 -0.43 0.26
C LEU A 8 -0.02 0.69 1.18
N LEU A 9 1.20 0.59 1.69
CA LEU A 9 1.82 1.64 2.49
C LEU A 9 2.34 2.75 1.58
N VAL A 10 1.78 3.96 1.69
CA VAL A 10 2.19 5.10 0.87
C VAL A 10 3.03 6.05 1.71
N SER A 11 4.26 6.32 1.30
CA SER A 11 5.11 7.35 1.90
C SER A 11 5.30 8.52 0.92
N HIS A 12 5.92 9.60 1.40
CA HIS A 12 6.26 10.73 0.52
C HIS A 12 7.26 10.34 -0.59
N GLY A 13 8.22 9.46 -0.30
CA GLY A 13 9.36 9.16 -1.17
C GLY A 13 10.56 10.08 -0.96
N SER A 14 11.75 9.58 -1.32
CA SER A 14 13.04 10.25 -1.07
C SER A 14 14.09 9.78 -2.08
N ARG A 15 15.09 10.62 -2.35
CA ARG A 15 16.31 10.20 -3.06
C ARG A 15 17.28 9.44 -2.16
N ASP A 16 17.18 9.65 -0.84
CA ASP A 16 17.89 8.84 0.13
C ASP A 16 17.23 7.46 0.21
N PRO A 17 17.97 6.35 0.11
CA PRO A 17 17.39 5.01 0.15
C PRO A 17 16.88 4.59 1.55
N ARG A 18 17.35 5.22 2.63
CA ARG A 18 17.06 4.78 4.02
C ARG A 18 15.57 4.80 4.36
N PRO A 19 14.77 5.84 4.02
CA PRO A 19 13.33 5.84 4.26
C PRO A 19 12.60 4.71 3.53
N GLN A 20 12.99 4.41 2.28
CA GLN A 20 12.40 3.32 1.50
C GLN A 20 12.70 1.95 2.14
N ILE A 21 13.94 1.72 2.58
CA ILE A 21 14.33 0.50 3.31
C ILE A 21 13.49 0.35 4.61
N ALA A 22 13.27 1.44 5.34
CA ALA A 22 12.46 1.42 6.56
C ALA A 22 10.98 1.11 6.27
N LEU A 23 10.42 1.67 5.19
CA LEU A 23 9.05 1.40 4.76
C LEU A 23 8.84 -0.06 4.34
N GLU A 24 9.80 -0.63 3.60
CA GLU A 24 9.79 -2.05 3.23
C GLU A 24 9.91 -2.97 4.45
N HIS A 25 10.71 -2.58 5.43
CA HIS A 25 10.80 -3.30 6.70
C HIS A 25 9.46 -3.25 7.46
N LEU A 26 8.82 -2.09 7.51
CA LEU A 26 7.49 -1.93 8.11
C LEU A 26 6.44 -2.80 7.40
N ALA A 27 6.44 -2.84 6.06
CA ALA A 27 5.52 -3.69 5.28
C ALA A 27 5.68 -5.17 5.64
N LYS A 28 6.92 -5.65 5.79
CA LYS A 28 7.22 -7.03 6.22
C LYS A 28 6.71 -7.32 7.63
N LEU A 29 6.89 -6.39 8.57
CA LEU A 29 6.40 -6.54 9.94
C LEU A 29 4.86 -6.58 9.97
N LEU A 30 4.20 -5.70 9.23
CA LEU A 30 2.75 -5.66 9.13
C LEU A 30 2.19 -6.96 8.51
N ALA A 31 2.80 -7.43 7.42
CA ALA A 31 2.40 -8.68 6.77
C ALA A 31 2.47 -9.88 7.73
N ARG A 32 3.54 -9.98 8.53
CA ARG A 32 3.69 -11.03 9.56
C ARG A 32 2.61 -10.93 10.63
N ASN A 33 2.41 -9.73 11.18
CA ASN A 33 1.45 -9.53 12.26
C ASN A 33 0.01 -9.82 11.84
N LEU A 34 -0.34 -9.49 10.59
CA LEU A 34 -1.65 -9.81 10.02
C LEU A 34 -1.82 -11.31 9.72
N ALA A 35 -0.74 -12.01 9.35
CA ALA A 35 -0.77 -13.46 9.16
C ALA A 35 -0.97 -14.20 10.50
N ASP A 36 -0.28 -13.77 11.56
CA ASP A 36 -0.42 -14.34 12.91
C ASP A 36 -1.82 -14.11 13.51
N SER A 37 -2.52 -13.07 13.04
CA SER A 37 -3.89 -12.74 13.45
C SER A 37 -4.96 -13.46 12.62
N SER A 38 -4.57 -14.23 11.61
CA SER A 38 -5.52 -14.93 10.74
C SER A 38 -5.97 -16.25 11.38
N CYS A 39 -7.28 -16.49 11.38
CA CYS A 39 -7.88 -17.70 11.93
C CYS A 39 -7.37 -18.96 11.21
N GLU A 40 -6.97 -19.95 12.01
CA GLU A 40 -6.52 -21.29 11.60
C GLU A 40 -7.35 -21.84 10.43
N GLY A 41 -6.70 -22.16 9.31
CA GLY A 41 -7.30 -22.88 8.18
C GLY A 41 -7.56 -22.10 6.89
N VAL A 42 -7.29 -20.79 6.82
CA VAL A 42 -7.38 -20.04 5.55
C VAL A 42 -6.04 -19.33 5.26
N PRO A 43 -5.25 -19.77 4.26
CA PRO A 43 -4.02 -19.10 3.91
C PRO A 43 -4.34 -17.71 3.36
N SER A 44 -4.14 -16.67 4.16
CA SER A 44 -4.02 -15.31 3.63
C SER A 44 -2.92 -14.63 4.37
N PHE A 45 -1.80 -14.56 3.70
CA PHE A 45 -0.90 -13.45 3.89
C PHE A 45 -1.57 -12.29 3.18
N PRO A 46 -2.09 -11.26 3.87
CA PRO A 46 -2.49 -10.06 3.15
C PRO A 46 -1.24 -9.52 2.47
N ALA A 47 -1.30 -9.36 1.15
CA ALA A 47 -0.19 -8.77 0.43
C ALA A 47 -0.05 -7.32 0.89
N VAL A 48 1.06 -7.00 1.56
CA VAL A 48 1.42 -5.65 1.96
C VAL A 48 2.47 -5.13 1.00
N GLY A 49 2.09 -4.16 0.17
CA GLY A 49 2.97 -3.44 -0.74
C GLY A 49 3.41 -2.09 -0.18
N THR A 50 4.33 -1.44 -0.90
CA THR A 50 4.77 -0.07 -0.61
C THR A 50 4.69 0.77 -1.88
N ALA A 51 4.36 2.04 -1.74
CA ALA A 51 4.41 3.03 -2.80
C ALA A 51 4.92 4.38 -2.29
N THR A 52 5.33 5.22 -3.23
CA THR A 52 5.82 6.57 -2.94
C THR A 52 4.99 7.59 -3.72
N LEU A 53 4.62 8.70 -3.06
CA LEU A 53 3.89 9.80 -3.68
C LEU A 53 4.77 10.53 -4.70
N GLU A 54 6.01 10.81 -4.33
CA GLU A 54 7.00 11.51 -5.13
C GLU A 54 8.32 10.72 -5.18
N LEU A 55 9.21 11.08 -6.12
CA LEU A 55 10.58 10.54 -6.22
C LEU A 55 10.66 9.00 -6.40
N GLY A 56 9.52 8.35 -6.63
CA GLY A 56 9.41 6.96 -7.05
C GLY A 56 9.67 6.77 -8.55
N PRO A 57 9.75 5.52 -9.01
CA PRO A 57 10.00 5.20 -10.42
C PRO A 57 8.82 5.53 -11.36
N ALA A 58 7.62 5.75 -10.81
CA ALA A 58 6.41 6.07 -11.54
C ALA A 58 5.48 6.93 -10.66
N PRO A 59 4.51 7.65 -11.24
CA PRO A 59 3.47 8.33 -10.47
C PRO A 59 2.70 7.38 -9.54
N LEU A 60 2.16 7.91 -8.43
CA LEU A 60 1.45 7.09 -7.43
C LEU A 60 0.24 6.36 -8.02
N HIS A 61 -0.56 7.00 -8.88
CA HIS A 61 -1.71 6.35 -9.52
C HIS A 61 -1.31 5.11 -10.33
N GLU A 62 -0.21 5.16 -11.09
CA GLU A 62 0.30 3.98 -11.81
C GLU A 62 0.78 2.88 -10.85
N GLN A 63 1.42 3.25 -9.74
CA GLN A 63 1.81 2.29 -8.70
C GLN A 63 0.58 1.60 -8.09
N ILE A 64 -0.51 2.36 -7.86
CA ILE A 64 -1.79 1.84 -7.38
C ILE A 64 -2.39 0.86 -8.40
N CYS A 65 -2.43 1.21 -9.69
CA CYS A 65 -2.97 0.32 -10.74
C CYS A 65 -2.20 -1.00 -10.80
N ARG A 66 -0.86 -0.96 -10.83
CA ARG A 66 -0.01 -2.18 -10.82
C ARG A 66 -0.25 -3.03 -9.57
N PHE A 67 -0.40 -2.39 -8.41
CA PHE A 67 -0.72 -3.12 -7.19
C PHE A 67 -2.16 -3.68 -7.19
N GLY A 68 -3.09 -3.02 -7.88
CA GLY A 68 -4.44 -3.50 -8.15
C GLY A 68 -4.47 -4.74 -9.04
N GLU A 69 -3.68 -4.77 -10.11
CA GLU A 69 -3.51 -5.97 -10.95
C GLU A 69 -3.01 -7.15 -10.12
N HIS A 70 -2.00 -6.91 -9.27
CA HIS A 70 -1.51 -7.92 -8.33
C HIS A 70 -2.62 -8.36 -7.35
N THR A 71 -3.40 -7.43 -6.82
CA THR A 71 -4.53 -7.70 -5.91
C THR A 71 -5.59 -8.59 -6.58
N LEU A 72 -5.95 -8.28 -7.83
CA LEU A 72 -6.88 -9.07 -8.63
C LEU A 72 -6.33 -10.47 -8.95
N SER A 73 -5.02 -10.60 -9.21
CA SER A 73 -4.38 -11.89 -9.42
C SER A 73 -4.46 -12.84 -8.20
N LEU A 74 -4.64 -12.27 -7.01
CA LEU A 74 -4.87 -13.01 -5.76
C LEU A 74 -6.36 -13.33 -5.52
N GLY A 75 -7.26 -12.98 -6.45
CA GLY A 75 -8.71 -13.13 -6.30
C GLY A 75 -9.35 -12.11 -5.35
N LEU A 76 -8.65 -11.02 -5.06
CA LEU A 76 -9.09 -9.95 -4.16
C LEU A 76 -9.50 -8.73 -4.98
N THR A 77 -10.44 -7.94 -4.47
CA THR A 77 -10.99 -6.79 -5.22
C THR A 77 -10.79 -5.45 -4.51
N GLU A 78 -10.07 -5.43 -3.39
CA GLU A 78 -9.93 -4.25 -2.55
C GLU A 78 -8.48 -4.03 -2.13
N ILE A 79 -8.03 -2.77 -2.28
CA ILE A 79 -6.75 -2.27 -1.78
C ILE A 79 -7.03 -1.28 -0.66
N GLN A 80 -6.42 -1.49 0.49
CA GLN A 80 -6.41 -0.56 1.61
C GLN A 80 -5.14 0.28 1.56
N ILE A 81 -5.29 1.58 1.29
CA ILE A 81 -4.15 2.51 1.20
C ILE A 81 -3.91 3.12 2.58
N LEU A 82 -2.69 3.01 3.09
CA LEU A 82 -2.28 3.59 4.38
C LEU A 82 -1.20 4.65 4.15
N PRO A 83 -1.55 5.94 4.30
CA PRO A 83 -0.56 7.01 4.31
C PRO A 83 0.33 6.90 5.56
N VAL A 84 1.63 6.63 5.35
CA VAL A 84 2.65 6.57 6.41
C VAL A 84 3.25 7.96 6.61
N PHE A 85 2.48 8.82 7.29
CA PHE A 85 2.85 10.20 7.60
C PHE A 85 2.59 10.49 9.07
N LEU A 86 3.43 11.33 9.69
CA LEU A 86 3.24 11.72 11.10
C LEU A 86 2.09 12.72 11.26
N LEU A 87 1.84 13.55 10.24
CA LEU A 87 0.84 14.61 10.25
C LEU A 87 0.02 14.60 8.96
N ALA A 88 -1.26 14.94 9.06
CA ALA A 88 -2.17 15.06 7.93
C ALA A 88 -2.00 16.40 7.19
N GLY A 89 -0.84 16.58 6.54
CA GLY A 89 -0.58 17.71 5.64
C GLY A 89 -1.22 17.53 4.26
N VAL A 90 -0.93 18.45 3.33
CA VAL A 90 -1.51 18.48 1.96
C VAL A 90 -1.35 17.16 1.20
N HIS A 91 -0.23 16.46 1.40
CA HIS A 91 0.01 15.16 0.79
C HIS A 91 -1.04 14.11 1.19
N VAL A 92 -1.45 14.11 2.46
CA VAL A 92 -2.42 13.15 2.99
C VAL A 92 -3.85 13.56 2.65
N THR A 93 -4.14 14.86 2.70
CA THR A 93 -5.51 15.37 2.60
C THR A 93 -5.95 15.73 1.18
N ALA A 94 -5.03 15.92 0.25
CA ALA A 94 -5.32 16.30 -1.14
C ALA A 94 -4.58 15.44 -2.17
N ASP A 95 -3.25 15.35 -2.08
CA ASP A 95 -2.46 14.75 -3.17
C ASP A 95 -2.68 13.25 -3.30
N ILE A 96 -2.65 12.50 -2.20
CA ILE A 96 -2.95 11.06 -2.20
C ILE A 96 -4.39 10.80 -2.69
N PRO A 97 -5.44 11.45 -2.14
CA PRO A 97 -6.79 11.33 -2.66
C PRO A 97 -6.90 11.60 -4.18
N ALA A 98 -6.26 12.65 -4.69
CA ALA A 98 -6.26 12.96 -6.12
C ALA A 98 -5.60 11.85 -6.96
N GLN A 99 -4.49 11.27 -6.49
CA GLN A 99 -3.85 10.13 -7.16
C GLN A 99 -4.72 8.87 -7.12
N VAL A 100 -5.48 8.66 -6.05
CA VAL A 100 -6.45 7.56 -5.96
C VAL A 100 -7.58 7.76 -6.96
N GLU A 101 -8.11 8.97 -7.09
CA GLU A 101 -9.16 9.29 -8.06
C GLU A 101 -8.70 9.03 -9.50
N ILE A 102 -7.46 9.40 -9.86
CA ILE A 102 -6.87 9.08 -11.16
C ILE A 102 -6.76 7.56 -11.36
N ALA A 103 -6.36 6.81 -10.33
CA ALA A 103 -6.20 5.35 -10.42
C ALA A 103 -7.53 4.58 -10.55
N GLN A 104 -8.67 5.23 -10.29
CA GLN A 104 -10.00 4.63 -10.37
C GLN A 104 -10.69 4.84 -11.74
N GLN A 105 -10.11 5.66 -12.62
CA GLN A 105 -10.62 5.93 -13.97
C GLN A 105 -10.29 4.79 -14.93
#